data_AF-A0A0P7CFP5-F1
#
_entry.id   AF-A0A0P7CFP5-F1
#
_cell.length_a   1.000
_cell.length_b   1.000
_cell.length_c   1.000
_cell.angle_alpha   90.00
_cell.angle_beta   90.00
_cell.angle_gamma   90.00
#
_symmetry.space_group_name_H-M   'P 1'
#
loop_
_entity.id
_entity.type
_entity.pdbx_description
1 polymer ?
#
loop_
_entity_poly.entity_id
_entity_poly.type
_entity_poly.pdbx_seq_one_letter_code
_entity_poly.pdbx_strand_id
1 'polypeptide(L)'
;MATRAANVGQDRVPPGLARILAPLDAYDGEEPFGAVTAARLLDVEPRTVTSWATARQLSGLLLSRSIGWRFTVVDLREFLTRRYYRAN
;
A
#
# COMPACT_ATOMS: atom_id res chain seq x y z
N MET A 1 -30.22 31.48 9.84
CA MET A 1 -29.13 31.01 10.71
C MET A 1 -28.47 29.81 10.03
N ALA A 2 -27.26 30.01 9.49
CA ALA A 2 -26.34 28.92 9.12
C ALA A 2 -26.03 28.12 10.40
N THR A 3 -25.90 26.80 10.39
CA THR A 3 -24.77 26.08 9.79
C THR A 3 -25.16 24.62 9.55
N ARG A 4 -25.13 24.21 8.28
CA ARG A 4 -25.08 22.81 7.85
C ARG A 4 -23.67 22.30 8.16
N ALA A 5 -23.47 21.73 9.33
CA ALA A 5 -22.22 21.05 9.64
C ALA A 5 -22.20 19.71 8.89
N ALA A 6 -21.41 19.71 7.82
CA ALA A 6 -21.02 18.56 7.04
C ALA A 6 -20.42 17.46 7.93
N ASN A 7 -21.24 16.49 8.38
CA ASN A 7 -20.75 15.15 8.69
C ASN A 7 -20.65 14.38 7.36
N VAL A 8 -19.78 14.90 6.49
CA VAL A 8 -19.28 14.17 5.32
C VAL A 8 -18.53 12.96 5.87
N GLY A 9 -18.87 11.79 5.35
CA GLY A 9 -18.38 10.50 5.82
C GLY A 9 -16.89 10.56 6.12
N GLN A 10 -16.55 10.38 7.40
CA GLN A 10 -15.30 9.71 7.68
C GLN A 10 -15.44 8.35 7.02
N ASP A 11 -14.82 8.17 5.86
CA ASP A 11 -14.39 6.87 5.36
C ASP A 11 -13.68 6.18 6.52
N ARG A 12 -14.45 5.47 7.35
CA ARG A 12 -13.97 4.82 8.56
C ARG A 12 -13.19 3.61 8.09
N VAL A 13 -11.95 3.85 7.68
CA VAL A 13 -10.92 2.82 7.59
C VAL A 13 -11.00 2.06 8.93
N PRO A 14 -11.32 0.75 8.91
CA PRO A 14 -11.44 -0.02 10.13
C PRO A 14 -10.19 0.17 11.00
N PRO A 15 -10.32 0.26 12.34
CA PRO A 15 -9.16 0.55 13.20
C PRO A 15 -8.03 -0.47 13.02
N GLY A 16 -8.36 -1.73 12.66
CA GLY A 16 -7.37 -2.74 12.27
C GLY A 16 -6.61 -2.39 10.98
N LEU A 17 -7.32 -1.94 9.93
CA LEU A 17 -6.71 -1.51 8.69
C LEU A 17 -5.88 -0.22 8.87
N ALA A 18 -6.34 0.73 9.69
CA ALA A 18 -5.59 1.95 9.97
C ALA A 18 -4.21 1.66 10.59
N ARG A 19 -4.13 0.67 11.51
CA ARG A 19 -2.85 0.23 12.08
C ARG A 19 -1.93 -0.41 11.06
N ILE A 20 -2.49 -1.19 10.13
CA ILE A 20 -1.75 -1.84 9.04
C ILE A 20 -1.20 -0.80 8.04
N LEU A 21 -1.94 0.28 7.79
CA LEU A 21 -1.54 1.34 6.86
C LEU A 21 -0.61 2.40 7.48
N ALA A 22 -0.53 2.51 8.81
CA ALA A 22 0.27 3.54 9.47
C ALA A 22 1.75 3.62 9.02
N PRO A 23 2.48 2.52 8.76
CA PRO A 23 3.84 2.59 8.23
C PRO A 23 3.91 3.20 6.82
N LEU A 24 2.88 3.00 5.99
CA LEU A 24 2.79 3.60 4.67
C LEU A 24 2.45 5.09 4.75
N ASP A 25 1.59 5.47 5.69
CA ASP A 25 1.18 6.87 5.88
C ASP A 25 2.29 7.74 6.46
N ALA A 26 3.22 7.10 7.18
CA ALA A 26 4.43 7.74 7.71
C ALA A 26 5.61 7.74 6.72
N TYR A 27 5.48 7.13 5.54
CA TYR A 27 6.56 7.11 4.55
C TYR A 27 6.68 8.46 3.84
N ASP A 28 7.85 9.07 3.95
CA ASP A 28 8.22 10.36 3.35
C ASP A 28 9.38 10.24 2.35
N GLY A 29 9.77 9.00 2.00
CA GLY A 29 10.85 8.72 1.07
C GLY A 29 10.47 8.92 -0.39
N GLU A 30 11.44 8.72 -1.28
CA GLU A 30 11.23 8.87 -2.73
C GLU A 30 10.30 7.79 -3.31
N GLU A 31 9.48 8.20 -4.27
CA GLU A 31 8.64 7.33 -5.09
C GLU A 31 8.93 7.55 -6.58
N PRO A 32 8.90 6.51 -7.43
CA PRO A 32 8.60 5.12 -7.07
C PRO A 32 9.83 4.38 -6.53
N PHE A 33 9.61 3.47 -5.57
CA PHE A 33 10.68 2.72 -4.91
C PHE A 33 10.74 1.25 -5.34
N GLY A 34 11.87 0.60 -5.08
CA GLY A 34 12.10 -0.80 -5.44
C GLY A 34 11.51 -1.81 -4.44
N ALA A 35 11.62 -3.09 -4.77
CA ALA A 35 11.12 -4.19 -3.94
C ALA A 35 11.70 -4.21 -2.51
N VAL A 36 12.93 -3.74 -2.30
CA VAL A 36 13.56 -3.69 -0.96
C VAL A 36 12.84 -2.69 -0.04
N THR A 37 12.57 -1.48 -0.53
CA THR A 37 11.84 -0.46 0.25
C THR A 37 10.41 -0.91 0.50
N ALA A 38 9.74 -1.45 -0.53
CA ALA A 38 8.39 -1.99 -0.39
C ALA A 38 8.33 -3.09 0.68
N ALA A 39 9.32 -3.98 0.71
CA ALA A 39 9.41 -5.06 1.68
C ALA A 39 9.60 -4.57 3.11
N ARG A 40 10.41 -3.52 3.31
CA ARG A 40 10.56 -2.87 4.62
C ARG A 40 9.25 -2.25 5.10
N LEU A 41 8.52 -1.57 4.22
CA LEU A 41 7.23 -0.96 4.54
C LEU A 41 6.14 -1.98 4.88
N LEU A 42 6.19 -3.15 4.25
CA LEU A 42 5.24 -4.24 4.46
C LEU A 42 5.68 -5.26 5.51
N ASP A 43 6.85 -5.08 6.12
CA ASP A 43 7.50 -6.02 7.06
C ASP A 43 7.56 -7.46 6.54
N VAL A 44 8.07 -7.63 5.31
CA VAL A 44 8.26 -8.94 4.66
C VAL A 44 9.62 -9.02 3.95
N GLU A 45 9.95 -10.18 3.41
CA GLU A 45 11.15 -10.33 2.59
C GLU A 45 10.97 -9.74 1.16
N PRO A 46 12.01 -9.13 0.56
CA PRO A 46 11.94 -8.57 -0.81
C PRO A 46 11.51 -9.56 -1.90
N ARG A 47 11.84 -10.85 -1.74
CA ARG A 47 11.41 -11.91 -2.65
C ARG A 47 9.90 -12.10 -2.64
N THR A 48 9.27 -11.89 -1.49
CA THR A 48 7.82 -12.02 -1.31
C THR A 48 7.09 -10.92 -2.07
N VAL A 49 7.59 -9.68 -1.99
CA VAL A 49 7.04 -8.54 -2.78
C VAL A 49 7.16 -8.81 -4.28
N THR A 50 8.33 -9.26 -4.73
CA THR A 50 8.55 -9.62 -6.14
C THR A 50 7.63 -10.75 -6.59
N SER A 51 7.41 -11.75 -5.73
CA SER A 51 6.50 -12.87 -5.99
C SER A 51 5.05 -12.39 -6.13
N TRP A 52 4.57 -11.51 -5.24
CA TRP A 52 3.22 -10.93 -5.34
C TRP A 52 3.04 -10.07 -6.59
N ALA A 53 4.04 -9.27 -6.97
CA ALA A 53 4.00 -8.48 -8.19
C ALA A 53 3.96 -9.37 -9.45
N THR A 54 4.80 -10.41 -9.48
CA THR A 54 4.84 -11.40 -10.57
C THR A 54 3.51 -12.16 -10.69
N ALA A 55 2.90 -12.50 -9.55
CA ALA A 55 1.59 -13.15 -9.48
C ALA A 55 0.41 -12.20 -9.71
N ARG A 56 0.66 -10.91 -10.03
CA ARG A 56 -0.35 -9.85 -10.20
C ARG A 56 -1.27 -9.64 -8.99
N GLN A 57 -0.80 -10.00 -7.80
CA GLN A 57 -1.49 -9.73 -6.54
C GLN A 57 -1.22 -8.31 -6.04
N LEU A 58 0.01 -7.85 -6.23
CA LEU A 58 0.46 -6.49 -5.94
C LEU A 58 0.63 -5.72 -7.25
N SER A 59 0.03 -4.53 -7.32
CA SER A 59 0.21 -3.58 -8.43
C SER A 59 1.64 -3.03 -8.41
N GLY A 60 2.19 -2.73 -9.59
CA GLY A 60 3.52 -2.15 -9.73
C GLY A 60 3.95 -2.10 -11.19
N LEU A 61 5.05 -1.42 -11.46
CA LEU A 61 5.61 -1.27 -12.80
C LEU A 61 6.91 -2.07 -12.92
N LEU A 62 6.92 -3.08 -13.79
CA LEU A 62 8.14 -3.76 -14.20
C LEU A 62 8.82 -2.95 -15.30
N LEU A 63 9.90 -2.23 -14.97
CA LEU A 63 10.63 -1.40 -15.95
C LEU A 63 11.47 -2.26 -16.90
N SER A 64 12.23 -3.21 -16.36
CA SER A 64 13.00 -4.19 -17.12
C SER A 64 13.46 -5.32 -16.20
N ARG A 65 14.04 -6.39 -16.76
CA ARG A 65 14.65 -7.46 -15.97
C ARG A 65 15.87 -7.02 -15.16
N SER A 66 16.60 -6.00 -15.62
CA SER A 66 17.80 -5.48 -14.94
C SER A 66 17.47 -4.41 -13.89
N ILE A 67 16.40 -3.66 -14.07
CA ILE A 67 15.97 -2.59 -13.16
C ILE A 67 14.99 -3.11 -12.10
N GLY A 68 14.19 -4.13 -12.45
CA GLY A 68 13.22 -4.74 -11.56
C GLY A 68 11.90 -3.97 -11.43
N TRP A 69 11.11 -4.37 -10.43
CA TRP A 69 9.81 -3.78 -10.13
C TRP A 69 9.92 -2.46 -9.37
N ARG A 70 9.02 -1.54 -9.70
CA ARG A 70 8.82 -0.26 -9.02
C ARG A 70 7.41 -0.16 -8.47
N PHE A 71 7.31 0.39 -7.27
CA PHE A 71 6.08 0.47 -6.49
C PHE A 71 5.89 1.88 -5.93
N THR A 72 4.64 2.23 -5.70
CA THR A 72 4.23 3.46 -5.02
C THR A 72 3.55 3.13 -3.69
N VAL A 73 3.42 4.12 -2.80
CA VAL A 73 2.62 3.98 -1.58
C VAL A 73 1.18 3.60 -1.92
N VAL A 74 0.63 4.14 -3.01
CA VAL A 74 -0.73 3.83 -3.49
C VAL A 74 -0.88 2.35 -3.82
N ASP A 75 0.07 1.76 -4.55
CA ASP A 75 0.06 0.33 -4.89
C ASP A 75 -0.01 -0.56 -3.64
N LEU A 76 0.81 -0.23 -2.63
CA LEU A 76 0.91 -0.97 -1.38
C LEU A 76 -0.37 -0.81 -0.54
N ARG A 77 -0.91 0.41 -0.45
CA ARG A 77 -2.16 0.71 0.26
C ARG A 77 -3.34 -0.04 -0.35
N GLU A 78 -3.48 -0.03 -1.68
CA GLU A 78 -4.52 -0.79 -2.37
C GLU A 78 -4.39 -2.29 -2.09
N PHE A 79 -3.17 -2.82 -2.17
CA PHE A 79 -2.89 -4.23 -1.90
C PHE A 79 -3.31 -4.64 -0.49
N LEU A 80 -2.89 -3.89 0.54
CA LEU A 80 -3.23 -4.17 1.93
C LEU A 80 -4.73 -4.03 2.19
N THR A 81 -5.37 -3.02 1.61
CA THR A 81 -6.82 -2.81 1.71
C THR A 81 -7.59 -4.00 1.12
N ARG A 82 -7.25 -4.41 -0.12
CA ARG A 82 -7.86 -5.57 -0.77
C ARG A 82 -7.66 -6.85 0.03
N ARG A 83 -6.47 -7.03 0.62
CA ARG A 83 -6.14 -8.21 1.42
C ARG A 83 -6.93 -8.25 2.74
N TYR A 84 -7.05 -7.10 3.42
CA TYR A 84 -7.80 -6.98 4.67
C TYR A 84 -9.27 -7.37 4.50
N TYR A 85 -9.94 -6.84 3.47
CA TYR A 85 -11.35 -7.13 3.20
C TYR A 85 -11.62 -8.52 2.59
N ARG A 86 -10.59 -9.23 2.13
CA ARG A 86 -10.73 -10.65 1.73
C ARG A 86 -10.58 -11.61 2.91
N ALA A 87 -9.90 -11.18 3.97
CA ALA A 87 -9.62 -11.99 5.14
C ALA A 87 -10.66 -11.85 6.26
N ASN A 88 -11.47 -10.79 6.21
CA ASN A 88 -12.62 -10.54 7.09
C ASN A 88 -13.92 -10.75 6.30
#